data_AF-A0A6V8E260-F1
#
_entry.id   AF-A0A6V8E260-F1
#
_cell.length_a   1.000
_cell.length_b   1.000
_cell.length_c   1.000
_cell.angle_alpha   90.00
_cell.angle_beta   90.00
_cell.angle_gamma   90.00
#
_symmetry.space_group_name_H-M   'P 1'
#
loop_
_entity.id
_entity.type
_entity.pdbx_description
1 polymer ?
#
loop_
_entity_poly.entity_id
_entity_poly.type
_entity_poly.pdbx_seq_one_letter_code
_entity_poly.pdbx_strand_id
1 'polypeptide(L)'
;MHKVSSKFAKINCFWLLAVLLLSTSSPFVQAQNETTPEEENRTFQYHTIASLGDSTLGSDPSGYRGPFASVHAANLMDLDYYEGAVGGDRSWTLIDAGRHTTIAENYGNGTLVTMMVGAWDFIDSDVEIITGDYSFIDELDENITIILDTLVASEIDVLVWNLPNMSFLPFLTQIFPTELHHYFTEASNEWAIRLNQIAERYGDDVQVFDLMTASDDLLQNKSARMILGNEVTSPPMVCAKNCIMVDSLHPTSVGQGLLANYMMDAINEKFPSPNGTYPLLSEEELLSLTTLTNNTDEDSTEPASIFIEGEITEECFDWAESTYRDMYVTITIDSEYIPIPSYVGFNTELCRQSTHVMYSGEEAIHVVSNVENMLTLNHFFEIWGENLSATTLLYKDTSDGGEITLDVNGVRYEGDWSAIPLEGVISLDIVYTSPPVMTVEEDMEDDSLPGFSMVLVLASTLLAMAVIRRR
;
A
#
# COMPACT_ATOMS: atom_id res chain seq x y z
N MET A 1 51.30 72.09 33.62
CA MET A 1 51.85 72.96 32.56
C MET A 1 52.16 72.10 31.33
N HIS A 2 51.71 72.54 30.15
CA HIS A 2 51.77 71.83 28.86
C HIS A 2 53.16 71.36 28.42
N LYS A 3 53.22 70.20 27.71
CA LYS A 3 53.50 70.04 26.26
C LYS A 3 53.86 68.56 25.99
N VAL A 4 53.04 67.79 25.27
CA VAL A 4 52.94 67.65 23.79
C VAL A 4 54.08 66.84 23.15
N SER A 5 53.69 65.64 22.68
CA SER A 5 53.98 65.04 21.35
C SER A 5 54.74 63.71 21.36
N SER A 6 54.01 62.62 21.17
CA SER A 6 54.50 61.43 20.47
C SER A 6 53.64 61.21 19.21
N LYS A 7 54.18 61.58 18.05
CA LYS A 7 53.69 61.17 16.73
C LYS A 7 54.68 60.13 16.22
N PHE A 8 54.26 58.88 16.09
CA PHE A 8 54.65 57.90 15.06
C PHE A 8 54.16 56.52 15.50
N ALA A 9 52.93 56.18 15.13
CA ALA A 9 52.37 54.81 14.99
C ALA A 9 50.84 54.90 15.07
N LYS A 10 50.16 55.21 13.95
CA LYS A 10 48.71 54.98 13.74
C LYS A 10 48.29 55.42 12.34
N ILE A 11 48.99 54.95 11.31
CA ILE A 11 48.50 54.99 9.94
C ILE A 11 48.95 53.67 9.34
N ASN A 12 48.08 52.65 9.39
CA ASN A 12 48.09 51.47 8.49
C ASN A 12 47.11 50.33 8.89
N CYS A 13 46.30 50.46 9.94
CA CYS A 13 45.25 49.45 10.21
C CYS A 13 43.86 49.81 9.63
N PHE A 14 43.63 51.05 9.19
CA PHE A 14 42.30 51.48 8.75
C PHE A 14 42.00 51.21 7.27
N TRP A 15 43.03 51.01 6.43
CA TRP A 15 42.84 50.80 4.99
C TRP A 15 42.71 49.32 4.60
N LEU A 16 43.19 48.38 5.41
CA LEU A 16 43.02 46.95 5.15
C LEU A 16 41.67 46.41 5.62
N LEU A 17 41.05 47.02 6.65
CA LEU A 17 39.65 46.68 7.01
C LEU A 17 38.64 47.27 6.00
N ALA A 18 38.92 48.43 5.41
CA ALA A 18 38.00 49.07 4.46
C ALA A 18 37.90 48.32 3.12
N VAL A 19 38.96 47.62 2.69
CA VAL A 19 38.96 46.86 1.43
C VAL A 19 38.36 45.46 1.58
N LEU A 20 38.35 44.89 2.79
CA LEU A 20 37.66 43.62 3.10
C LEU A 20 36.16 43.80 3.44
N LEU A 21 35.69 45.04 3.61
CA LEU A 21 34.28 45.38 3.85
C LEU A 21 33.55 45.88 2.58
N LEU A 22 34.21 45.88 1.42
CA LEU A 22 33.65 46.38 0.15
C LEU A 22 33.50 45.29 -0.94
N SER A 23 33.56 44.01 -0.57
CA SER A 23 33.35 42.88 -1.51
C SER A 23 32.24 41.91 -1.11
N THR A 24 31.35 42.30 -0.21
CA THR A 24 30.13 41.54 0.15
C THR A 24 28.91 42.46 0.12
N SER A 25 28.60 42.96 -1.08
CA SER A 25 27.27 43.46 -1.38
C SER A 25 26.88 42.91 -2.74
N SER A 26 26.65 41.60 -2.78
CA SER A 26 25.71 41.04 -3.75
C SER A 26 24.42 41.86 -3.60
N PRO A 27 23.81 42.36 -4.69
CA PRO A 27 22.50 42.95 -4.56
C PRO A 27 21.60 41.86 -3.97
N PHE A 28 21.05 42.11 -2.79
CA PHE A 28 19.79 41.48 -2.41
C PHE A 28 18.81 41.89 -3.52
N VAL A 29 18.68 41.03 -4.53
CA VAL A 29 17.46 40.98 -5.32
C VAL A 29 16.45 40.38 -4.36
N GLN A 30 15.87 41.24 -3.53
CA GLN A 30 14.57 40.97 -2.99
C GLN A 30 13.70 40.94 -4.24
N ALA A 31 13.32 39.74 -4.69
CA ALA A 31 12.21 39.59 -5.60
C ALA A 31 11.03 40.25 -4.87
N GLN A 32 10.79 41.52 -5.17
CA GLN A 32 9.46 42.05 -5.05
C GLN A 32 8.68 41.22 -6.06
N ASN A 33 7.95 40.21 -5.57
CA ASN A 33 6.71 39.86 -6.24
C ASN A 33 5.96 41.19 -6.30
N GLU A 34 5.99 41.86 -7.45
CA GLU A 34 5.03 42.88 -7.78
C GLU A 34 3.71 42.14 -7.99
N THR A 35 3.16 41.56 -6.93
CA THR A 35 1.79 41.09 -6.93
C THR A 35 0.93 42.34 -7.08
N THR A 36 0.24 42.41 -8.21
CA THR A 36 -0.71 43.49 -8.43
C THR A 36 -1.87 43.36 -7.43
N PRO A 37 -2.54 44.45 -7.01
CA PRO A 37 -3.68 44.36 -6.10
C PRO A 37 -4.84 43.47 -6.59
N GLU A 38 -4.83 43.11 -7.88
CA GLU A 38 -5.75 42.16 -8.51
C GLU A 38 -5.38 40.70 -8.21
N GLU A 39 -4.09 40.37 -8.05
CA GLU A 39 -3.61 39.02 -7.68
C GLU A 39 -3.86 38.72 -6.19
N GLU A 40 -3.76 39.72 -5.30
CA GLU A 40 -4.06 39.56 -3.86
C GLU A 40 -5.56 39.30 -3.57
N ASN A 41 -6.46 39.45 -4.55
CA ASN A 41 -7.90 39.21 -4.40
C ASN A 41 -8.48 38.26 -5.47
N ARG A 42 -7.64 37.50 -6.19
CA ARG A 42 -8.13 36.47 -7.11
C ARG A 42 -8.88 35.42 -6.28
N THR A 43 -10.13 35.17 -6.65
CA THR A 43 -10.97 34.14 -6.02
C THR A 43 -11.39 33.13 -7.07
N PHE A 44 -11.56 31.89 -6.65
CA PHE A 44 -11.88 30.77 -7.53
C PHE A 44 -13.28 30.28 -7.23
N GLN A 45 -14.07 30.05 -8.28
CA GLN A 45 -15.42 29.53 -8.15
C GLN A 45 -15.52 28.19 -8.86
N TYR A 46 -15.28 27.12 -8.10
CA TYR A 46 -15.40 25.76 -8.58
C TYR A 46 -16.84 25.25 -8.50
N HIS A 47 -17.17 24.30 -9.36
CA HIS A 47 -18.38 23.49 -9.32
C HIS A 47 -18.08 21.99 -9.20
N THR A 48 -16.85 21.56 -9.51
CA THR A 48 -16.46 20.15 -9.52
C THR A 48 -15.04 19.94 -8.99
N ILE A 49 -14.86 18.87 -8.21
CA ILE A 49 -13.56 18.25 -7.98
C ILE A 49 -13.48 16.94 -8.77
N ALA A 50 -12.38 16.73 -9.47
CA ALA A 50 -12.06 15.47 -10.12
C ALA A 50 -10.77 14.88 -9.52
N SER A 51 -10.77 13.60 -9.17
CA SER A 51 -9.53 12.90 -8.83
C SER A 51 -8.86 12.32 -10.08
N LEU A 52 -7.54 12.35 -10.13
CA LEU A 52 -6.74 11.74 -11.19
C LEU A 52 -5.52 11.09 -10.56
N GLY A 53 -5.23 9.82 -10.84
CA GLY A 53 -4.12 9.18 -10.16
C GLY A 53 -4.27 7.69 -9.94
N ASP A 54 -3.60 7.22 -8.88
CA ASP A 54 -3.52 5.82 -8.48
C ASP A 54 -4.50 5.45 -7.33
N SER A 55 -4.19 4.37 -6.61
CA SER A 55 -4.99 3.81 -5.53
C SER A 55 -5.08 4.68 -4.27
N THR A 56 -4.29 5.75 -4.20
CA THR A 56 -4.33 6.72 -3.09
C THR A 56 -5.53 7.66 -3.21
N LEU A 57 -5.99 7.92 -4.44
CA LEU A 57 -7.07 8.87 -4.76
C LEU A 57 -8.32 8.22 -5.40
N GLY A 58 -8.31 6.91 -5.60
CA GLY A 58 -9.41 6.17 -6.22
C GLY A 58 -9.25 4.66 -6.06
N SER A 59 -10.27 3.91 -6.47
CA SER A 59 -10.28 2.43 -6.39
C SER A 59 -10.05 1.88 -4.97
N ASP A 60 -11.13 1.80 -4.20
CA ASP A 60 -11.15 1.17 -2.88
C ASP A 60 -11.79 -0.24 -2.94
N PRO A 61 -11.05 -1.29 -3.35
CA PRO A 61 -11.58 -2.65 -3.37
C PRO A 61 -11.81 -3.21 -1.97
N SER A 62 -11.16 -2.66 -0.93
CA SER A 62 -11.29 -3.14 0.45
C SER A 62 -12.48 -2.50 1.17
N GLY A 63 -12.84 -1.25 0.86
CA GLY A 63 -13.89 -0.47 1.51
C GLY A 63 -13.42 0.36 2.72
N TYR A 64 -12.10 0.43 2.95
CA TYR A 64 -11.49 1.06 4.13
C TYR A 64 -10.49 2.15 3.77
N ARG A 65 -10.31 2.41 2.48
CA ARG A 65 -9.48 3.50 1.97
C ARG A 65 -10.34 4.73 1.72
N GLY A 66 -11.65 4.59 1.60
CA GLY A 66 -12.59 5.69 1.41
C GLY A 66 -13.29 6.16 2.70
N PRO A 67 -13.85 7.38 2.74
CA PRO A 67 -13.83 8.36 1.67
C PRO A 67 -12.41 8.92 1.43
N PHE A 68 -12.02 9.08 0.17
CA PHE A 68 -10.71 9.62 -0.18
C PHE A 68 -10.62 11.11 0.17
N ALA A 69 -9.39 11.63 0.36
CA ALA A 69 -9.19 13.06 0.64
C ALA A 69 -9.86 13.97 -0.41
N SER A 70 -9.85 13.57 -1.68
CA SER A 70 -10.53 14.24 -2.80
C SER A 70 -12.06 14.32 -2.62
N VAL A 71 -12.68 13.24 -2.12
CA VAL A 71 -14.12 13.18 -1.81
C VAL A 71 -14.45 14.09 -0.63
N HIS A 72 -13.61 14.07 0.41
CA HIS A 72 -13.77 14.98 1.55
C HIS A 72 -13.72 16.44 1.12
N ALA A 73 -12.77 16.82 0.26
CA ALA A 73 -12.69 18.18 -0.25
C ALA A 73 -13.93 18.56 -1.08
N ALA A 74 -14.42 17.67 -1.95
CA ALA A 74 -15.62 17.96 -2.72
C ALA A 74 -16.82 18.24 -1.80
N ASN A 75 -16.98 17.44 -0.75
CA ASN A 75 -18.04 17.63 0.24
C ASN A 75 -17.87 18.93 1.05
N LEU A 76 -16.65 19.24 1.52
CA LEU A 76 -16.37 20.46 2.29
C LEU A 76 -16.55 21.73 1.46
N MET A 77 -16.32 21.65 0.15
CA MET A 77 -16.50 22.73 -0.80
C MET A 77 -17.93 22.78 -1.38
N ASP A 78 -18.79 21.79 -1.07
CA ASP A 78 -20.15 21.62 -1.61
C ASP A 78 -20.18 21.52 -3.15
N LEU A 79 -19.34 20.64 -3.71
CA LEU A 79 -19.10 20.47 -5.14
C LEU A 79 -19.46 19.06 -5.64
N ASP A 80 -19.69 18.94 -6.95
CA ASP A 80 -19.79 17.63 -7.59
C ASP A 80 -18.42 16.91 -7.56
N TYR A 81 -18.44 15.59 -7.42
CA TYR A 81 -17.23 14.75 -7.43
C TYR A 81 -17.19 13.81 -8.64
N TYR A 82 -16.04 13.74 -9.29
CA TYR A 82 -15.71 12.76 -10.32
C TYR A 82 -14.48 11.95 -9.93
N GLU A 83 -14.62 10.62 -9.87
CA GLU A 83 -13.48 9.72 -9.66
C GLU A 83 -12.85 9.33 -11.00
N GLY A 84 -11.70 9.93 -11.32
CA GLY A 84 -10.89 9.55 -12.48
C GLY A 84 -9.64 8.75 -12.11
N ALA A 85 -9.28 8.69 -10.82
CA ALA A 85 -8.15 7.92 -10.31
C ALA A 85 -8.44 6.41 -10.30
N VAL A 86 -7.45 5.60 -10.68
CA VAL A 86 -7.57 4.14 -10.71
C VAL A 86 -6.36 3.44 -10.10
N GLY A 87 -6.65 2.49 -9.23
CA GLY A 87 -5.64 1.74 -8.48
C GLY A 87 -4.64 1.03 -9.40
N GLY A 88 -3.36 1.16 -9.06
CA GLY A 88 -2.27 0.52 -9.79
C GLY A 88 -1.73 1.33 -10.98
N ASP A 89 -2.29 2.50 -11.27
CA ASP A 89 -1.77 3.30 -12.38
C ASP A 89 -0.36 3.84 -12.11
N ARG A 90 0.45 3.77 -13.15
CA ARG A 90 1.68 4.53 -13.32
C ARG A 90 1.39 5.78 -14.11
N SER A 91 2.33 6.73 -14.13
CA SER A 91 2.17 7.96 -14.90
C SER A 91 1.88 7.68 -16.39
N TRP A 92 2.56 6.71 -16.99
CA TRP A 92 2.35 6.33 -18.40
C TRP A 92 1.06 5.52 -18.63
N THR A 93 0.66 4.62 -17.73
CA THR A 93 -0.57 3.83 -17.93
C THR A 93 -1.82 4.69 -17.83
N LEU A 94 -1.79 5.71 -16.96
CA LEU A 94 -2.82 6.74 -16.84
C LEU A 94 -2.95 7.55 -18.15
N ILE A 95 -1.81 7.87 -18.78
CA ILE A 95 -1.77 8.55 -20.08
C ILE A 95 -2.35 7.66 -21.18
N ASP A 96 -1.85 6.43 -21.29
CA ASP A 96 -2.27 5.46 -22.31
C ASP A 96 -3.78 5.13 -22.22
N ALA A 97 -4.31 5.08 -21.00
CA ALA A 97 -5.73 4.88 -20.74
C ALA A 97 -6.60 6.12 -21.05
N GLY A 98 -5.98 7.27 -21.38
CA GLY A 98 -6.68 8.50 -21.73
C GLY A 98 -7.47 9.10 -20.57
N ARG A 99 -7.05 8.88 -19.32
CA ARG A 99 -7.81 9.37 -18.14
C ARG A 99 -7.77 10.90 -18.04
N HIS A 100 -6.58 11.47 -18.19
CA HIS A 100 -6.37 12.91 -18.23
C HIS A 100 -7.12 13.57 -19.40
N THR A 101 -7.10 12.98 -20.61
CA THR A 101 -7.88 13.47 -21.74
C THR A 101 -9.39 13.34 -21.51
N THR A 102 -9.84 12.26 -20.88
CA THR A 102 -11.27 12.07 -20.55
C THR A 102 -11.75 13.19 -19.62
N ILE A 103 -10.97 13.56 -18.60
CA ILE A 103 -11.29 14.70 -17.75
C ILE A 103 -11.31 15.99 -18.57
N ALA A 104 -10.25 16.27 -19.34
CA ALA A 104 -10.11 17.48 -20.15
C ALA A 104 -11.20 17.67 -21.23
N GLU A 105 -11.80 16.58 -21.72
CA GLU A 105 -12.87 16.61 -22.71
C GLU A 105 -14.26 16.83 -22.10
N ASN A 106 -14.46 16.43 -20.84
CA ASN A 106 -15.77 16.46 -20.18
C ASN A 106 -15.91 17.58 -19.14
N TYR A 107 -14.79 18.12 -18.67
CA TYR A 107 -14.69 19.17 -17.68
C TYR A 107 -13.83 20.33 -18.20
N GLY A 108 -13.90 21.48 -17.55
CA GLY A 108 -13.16 22.68 -17.93
C GLY A 108 -13.18 23.73 -16.82
N ASN A 109 -13.17 25.00 -17.19
CA ASN A 109 -13.23 26.13 -16.24
C ASN A 109 -14.27 25.93 -15.12
N GLY A 110 -13.83 26.10 -13.87
CA GLY A 110 -14.62 25.78 -12.68
C GLY A 110 -14.41 24.35 -12.16
N THR A 111 -13.43 23.61 -12.70
CA THR A 111 -13.02 22.29 -12.20
C THR A 111 -11.65 22.37 -11.54
N LEU A 112 -11.52 21.80 -10.34
CA LEU A 112 -10.25 21.55 -9.68
C LEU A 112 -9.91 20.06 -9.79
N VAL A 113 -8.81 19.72 -10.47
CA VAL A 113 -8.30 18.35 -10.48
C VAL A 113 -7.31 18.16 -9.35
N THR A 114 -7.56 17.19 -8.48
CA THR A 114 -6.59 16.73 -7.48
C THR A 114 -5.87 15.50 -8.04
N MET A 115 -4.55 15.61 -8.22
CA MET A 115 -3.76 14.62 -8.94
C MET A 115 -2.63 14.03 -8.09
N MET A 116 -2.57 12.70 -7.99
CA MET A 116 -1.42 11.98 -7.44
C MET A 116 -1.13 10.73 -8.25
N VAL A 117 0.01 10.71 -8.93
CA VAL A 117 0.52 9.54 -9.65
C VAL A 117 2.04 9.56 -9.57
N GLY A 118 2.65 8.38 -9.52
CA GLY A 118 4.11 8.23 -9.41
C GLY A 118 4.55 7.22 -8.35
N ALA A 119 3.69 6.83 -7.41
CA ALA A 119 4.06 5.86 -6.38
C ALA A 119 4.44 4.51 -7.01
N TRP A 120 3.69 4.06 -8.02
CA TRP A 120 4.01 2.84 -8.75
C TRP A 120 5.22 2.98 -9.68
N ASP A 121 5.47 4.17 -10.26
CA ASP A 121 6.67 4.46 -11.03
C ASP A 121 7.93 4.30 -10.15
N PHE A 122 7.86 4.74 -8.89
CA PHE A 122 8.92 4.52 -7.89
C PHE A 122 9.08 3.04 -7.53
N ILE A 123 7.97 2.33 -7.32
CA ILE A 123 8.00 0.89 -6.98
C ILE A 123 8.60 0.07 -8.13
N ASP A 124 8.28 0.40 -9.39
CA ASP A 124 8.81 -0.29 -10.56
C ASP A 124 10.30 0.00 -10.80
N SER A 125 10.82 1.11 -10.23
CA SER A 125 12.22 1.56 -10.35
C SER A 125 13.05 1.26 -9.10
N ASP A 126 12.60 0.33 -8.26
CA ASP A 126 13.17 0.07 -6.93
C ASP A 126 14.66 -0.35 -6.98
N VAL A 127 15.03 -1.18 -7.97
CA VAL A 127 16.41 -1.64 -8.20
C VAL A 127 17.31 -0.49 -8.63
N GLU A 128 16.86 0.38 -9.54
CA GLU A 128 17.60 1.57 -9.97
C GLU A 128 17.84 2.51 -8.79
N ILE A 129 16.80 2.78 -8.00
CA ILE A 129 16.85 3.66 -6.83
C ILE A 129 17.92 3.20 -5.86
N ILE A 130 17.98 1.91 -5.49
CA ILE A 130 18.98 1.42 -4.51
C ILE A 130 20.43 1.42 -5.04
N THR A 131 20.63 1.70 -6.32
CA THR A 131 21.96 1.91 -6.92
C THR A 131 22.33 3.40 -7.06
N GLY A 132 21.44 4.29 -6.62
CA GLY A 132 21.60 5.74 -6.75
C GLY A 132 21.32 6.26 -8.18
N ASP A 133 20.60 5.48 -9.00
CA ASP A 133 20.14 5.90 -10.31
C ASP A 133 18.68 6.38 -10.21
N TYR A 134 18.47 7.68 -10.43
CA TYR A 134 17.15 8.32 -10.38
C TYR A 134 16.67 8.77 -11.77
N SER A 135 17.21 8.18 -12.83
CA SER A 135 16.85 8.56 -14.21
C SER A 135 15.37 8.35 -14.55
N PHE A 136 14.67 7.47 -13.83
CA PHE A 136 13.21 7.31 -13.97
C PHE A 136 12.42 8.61 -13.67
N ILE A 137 12.98 9.54 -12.88
CA ILE A 137 12.37 10.84 -12.59
C ILE A 137 12.23 11.68 -13.86
N ASP A 138 13.13 11.52 -14.83
CA ASP A 138 13.04 12.28 -16.09
C ASP A 138 11.84 11.82 -16.93
N GLU A 139 11.53 10.52 -16.94
CA GLU A 139 10.32 9.99 -17.59
C GLU A 139 9.05 10.43 -16.83
N LEU A 140 9.09 10.41 -15.49
CA LEU A 140 7.99 10.89 -14.67
C LEU A 140 7.71 12.39 -14.89
N ASP A 141 8.74 13.24 -15.02
CA ASP A 141 8.61 14.66 -15.39
C ASP A 141 7.92 14.83 -16.74
N GLU A 142 8.37 14.11 -17.77
CA GLU A 142 7.77 14.14 -19.10
C GLU A 142 6.28 13.74 -19.05
N ASN A 143 5.95 12.66 -18.35
CA ASN A 143 4.57 12.18 -18.22
C ASN A 143 3.68 13.17 -17.45
N ILE A 144 4.13 13.69 -16.31
CA ILE A 144 3.38 14.71 -15.57
C ILE A 144 3.18 15.96 -16.42
N THR A 145 4.18 16.37 -17.20
CA THR A 145 4.07 17.52 -18.11
C THR A 145 2.99 17.29 -19.17
N ILE A 146 2.93 16.11 -19.79
CA ILE A 146 1.86 15.75 -20.76
C ILE A 146 0.48 15.87 -20.13
N ILE A 147 0.31 15.37 -18.90
CA ILE A 147 -0.96 15.42 -18.19
C ILE A 147 -1.37 16.86 -17.89
N LEU A 148 -0.46 17.66 -17.33
CA LEU A 148 -0.72 19.05 -16.97
C LEU A 148 -0.99 19.93 -18.20
N ASP A 149 -0.21 19.79 -19.27
CA ASP A 149 -0.44 20.50 -20.54
C ASP A 149 -1.86 20.26 -21.06
N THR A 150 -2.36 19.02 -20.93
CA THR A 150 -3.70 18.64 -21.38
C THR A 150 -4.79 19.26 -20.50
N LEU A 151 -4.64 19.20 -19.17
CA LEU A 151 -5.64 19.73 -18.23
C LEU A 151 -5.70 21.27 -18.29
N VAL A 152 -4.55 21.93 -18.22
CA VAL A 152 -4.46 23.40 -18.24
C VAL A 152 -4.96 23.97 -19.58
N ALA A 153 -4.69 23.30 -20.71
CA ALA A 153 -5.24 23.70 -22.00
C ALA A 153 -6.78 23.67 -22.06
N SER A 154 -7.43 22.91 -21.18
CA SER A 154 -8.89 22.86 -21.01
C SER A 154 -9.40 23.82 -19.91
N GLU A 155 -8.58 24.78 -19.46
CA GLU A 155 -8.92 25.73 -18.38
C GLU A 155 -9.23 25.05 -17.04
N ILE A 156 -8.55 23.94 -16.73
CA ILE A 156 -8.68 23.21 -15.46
C ILE A 156 -7.54 23.60 -14.53
N ASP A 157 -7.87 23.99 -13.30
CA ASP A 157 -6.90 24.20 -12.23
C ASP A 157 -6.50 22.85 -11.63
N VAL A 158 -5.22 22.67 -11.28
CA VAL A 158 -4.67 21.39 -10.79
C VAL A 158 -3.98 21.54 -9.44
N LEU A 159 -4.41 20.76 -8.46
CA LEU A 159 -3.67 20.50 -7.23
C LEU A 159 -2.92 19.18 -7.38
N VAL A 160 -1.63 19.24 -7.75
CA VAL A 160 -0.78 18.06 -7.94
C VAL A 160 -0.05 17.69 -6.66
N TRP A 161 -0.05 16.43 -6.30
CA TRP A 161 0.54 15.92 -5.08
C TRP A 161 1.95 15.43 -5.39
N ASN A 162 2.92 15.79 -4.56
CA ASN A 162 4.16 15.02 -4.51
C ASN A 162 3.90 13.65 -3.86
N LEU A 163 4.95 12.85 -3.70
CA LEU A 163 4.86 11.54 -3.08
C LEU A 163 5.20 11.64 -1.58
N PRO A 164 4.70 10.72 -0.73
CA PRO A 164 5.22 10.61 0.63
C PRO A 164 6.72 10.28 0.58
N ASN A 165 7.42 10.42 1.70
CA ASN A 165 8.76 9.84 1.78
C ASN A 165 8.64 8.31 1.65
N MET A 166 9.01 7.78 0.48
CA MET A 166 8.79 6.38 0.12
C MET A 166 9.51 5.42 1.09
N SER A 167 10.58 5.87 1.74
CA SER A 167 11.27 5.07 2.76
C SER A 167 10.45 4.78 4.01
N PHE A 168 9.37 5.53 4.26
CA PHE A 168 8.49 5.33 5.42
C PHE A 168 7.30 4.42 5.13
N LEU A 169 7.10 4.03 3.86
CA LEU A 169 6.05 3.09 3.51
C LEU A 169 6.42 1.69 3.99
N PRO A 170 5.57 1.02 4.79
CA PRO A 170 5.88 -0.31 5.30
C PRO A 170 6.30 -1.30 4.21
N PHE A 171 5.72 -1.18 3.01
CA PHE A 171 6.04 -2.03 1.86
C PHE A 171 7.54 -2.06 1.54
N LEU A 172 8.16 -0.89 1.39
CA LEU A 172 9.58 -0.81 1.06
C LEU A 172 10.47 -1.18 2.25
N THR A 173 10.02 -0.92 3.47
CA THR A 173 10.78 -1.29 4.68
C THR A 173 10.85 -2.79 4.92
N GLN A 174 9.91 -3.57 4.36
CA GLN A 174 9.88 -5.03 4.45
C GLN A 174 10.76 -5.69 3.38
N ILE A 175 10.93 -5.04 2.22
CA ILE A 175 11.67 -5.58 1.08
C ILE A 175 13.16 -5.24 1.18
N PHE A 176 13.48 -4.00 1.55
CA PHE A 176 14.85 -3.51 1.56
C PHE A 176 15.42 -3.39 2.97
N PRO A 177 16.70 -3.73 3.19
CA PRO A 177 17.37 -3.49 4.46
C PRO A 177 17.52 -1.99 4.72
N THR A 178 17.51 -1.58 5.99
CA THR A 178 17.48 -0.17 6.42
C THR A 178 18.65 0.66 5.87
N GLU A 179 19.80 0.05 5.62
CA GLU A 179 20.97 0.73 5.03
C GLU A 179 20.68 1.27 3.61
N LEU A 180 19.69 0.73 2.91
CA LEU A 180 19.30 1.16 1.56
C LEU A 180 18.15 2.17 1.55
N HIS A 181 17.48 2.41 2.70
CA HIS A 181 16.30 3.28 2.77
C HIS A 181 16.59 4.75 2.41
N HIS A 182 17.82 5.21 2.66
CA HIS A 182 18.24 6.58 2.32
C HIS A 182 18.10 6.89 0.83
N TYR A 183 18.30 5.91 -0.07
CA TYR A 183 18.12 6.12 -1.51
C TYR A 183 16.68 6.46 -1.88
N PHE A 184 15.69 5.86 -1.20
CA PHE A 184 14.27 6.18 -1.40
C PHE A 184 13.92 7.56 -0.84
N THR A 185 14.50 7.95 0.30
CA THR A 185 14.37 9.33 0.81
C THR A 185 14.96 10.34 -0.18
N GLU A 186 16.16 10.08 -0.71
CA GLU A 186 16.82 10.95 -1.70
C GLU A 186 15.98 11.07 -2.98
N ALA A 187 15.52 9.96 -3.55
CA ALA A 187 14.64 9.97 -4.72
C ALA A 187 13.32 10.73 -4.48
N SER A 188 12.70 10.56 -3.30
CA SER A 188 11.46 11.27 -2.93
C SER A 188 11.69 12.79 -2.87
N ASN A 189 12.82 13.23 -2.30
CA ASN A 189 13.18 14.65 -2.23
C ASN A 189 13.48 15.23 -3.63
N GLU A 190 14.23 14.51 -4.46
CA GLU A 190 14.53 14.93 -5.84
C GLU A 190 13.24 15.06 -6.65
N TRP A 191 12.29 14.14 -6.50
CA TRP A 191 10.98 14.23 -7.14
C TRP A 191 10.15 15.42 -6.62
N ALA A 192 10.10 15.64 -5.29
CA ALA A 192 9.39 16.79 -4.73
C ALA A 192 9.96 18.13 -5.24
N ILE A 193 11.29 18.25 -5.36
CA ILE A 193 11.94 19.43 -5.95
C ILE A 193 11.56 19.56 -7.42
N ARG A 194 11.62 18.47 -8.19
CA ARG A 194 11.28 18.49 -9.62
C ARG A 194 9.83 18.88 -9.84
N LEU A 195 8.89 18.32 -9.09
CA LEU A 195 7.47 18.61 -9.23
C LEU A 195 7.15 20.08 -8.94
N ASN A 196 7.82 20.70 -7.96
CA ASN A 196 7.71 22.14 -7.73
C ASN A 196 8.19 22.95 -8.94
N GLN A 197 9.33 22.57 -9.54
CA GLN A 197 9.82 23.22 -10.76
C GLN A 197 8.86 23.04 -11.94
N ILE A 198 8.21 21.88 -12.05
CA ILE A 198 7.17 21.63 -13.05
C ILE A 198 6.00 22.58 -12.82
N ALA A 199 5.46 22.65 -11.60
CA ALA A 199 4.31 23.48 -11.26
C ALA A 199 4.57 24.98 -11.49
N GLU A 200 5.78 25.48 -11.17
CA GLU A 200 6.20 26.87 -11.44
C GLU A 200 6.04 27.27 -12.92
N ARG A 201 6.15 26.33 -13.86
CA ARG A 201 5.97 26.60 -15.30
C ARG A 201 4.53 26.96 -15.67
N TYR A 202 3.55 26.55 -14.86
CA TYR A 202 2.12 26.75 -15.08
C TYR A 202 1.54 27.91 -14.24
N GLY A 203 2.38 28.59 -13.45
CA GLY A 203 1.98 29.79 -12.71
C GLY A 203 0.87 29.51 -11.69
N ASP A 204 -0.30 30.13 -11.88
CA ASP A 204 -1.41 30.02 -10.94
C ASP A 204 -2.33 28.82 -11.18
N ASP A 205 -2.21 28.18 -12.34
CA ASP A 205 -3.13 27.10 -12.75
C ASP A 205 -2.74 25.74 -12.12
N VAL A 206 -1.53 25.61 -11.58
CA VAL A 206 -1.04 24.38 -10.93
C VAL A 206 -0.41 24.70 -9.58
N GLN A 207 -0.78 23.92 -8.56
CA GLN A 207 -0.24 24.01 -7.20
C GLN A 207 0.22 22.64 -6.72
N VAL A 208 1.37 22.62 -6.04
CA VAL A 208 1.82 21.40 -5.36
C VAL A 208 1.15 21.30 -3.98
N PHE A 209 0.50 20.17 -3.72
CA PHE A 209 0.20 19.71 -2.36
C PHE A 209 1.39 18.88 -1.86
N ASP A 210 2.00 19.34 -0.77
CA ASP A 210 3.18 18.70 -0.17
C ASP A 210 2.77 17.51 0.72
N LEU A 211 2.37 16.42 0.07
CA LEU A 211 2.09 15.14 0.71
C LEU A 211 3.30 14.61 1.49
N MET A 212 4.53 14.86 1.04
CA MET A 212 5.74 14.46 1.77
C MET A 212 5.75 15.05 3.18
N THR A 213 5.59 16.36 3.32
CA THR A 213 5.52 17.01 4.64
C THR A 213 4.28 16.59 5.44
N ALA A 214 3.10 16.52 4.79
CA ALA A 214 1.87 16.12 5.46
C ALA A 214 1.95 14.69 6.02
N SER A 215 2.46 13.75 5.23
CA SER A 215 2.66 12.36 5.64
C SER A 215 3.75 12.23 6.70
N ASP A 216 4.85 12.99 6.62
CA ASP A 216 5.88 13.01 7.66
C ASP A 216 5.32 13.46 9.02
N ASP A 217 4.53 14.53 9.06
CA ASP A 217 3.87 14.97 10.29
C ASP A 217 2.90 13.89 10.80
N LEU A 218 2.05 13.36 9.92
CA LEU A 218 1.12 12.29 10.28
C LEU A 218 1.81 10.99 10.70
N LEU A 219 3.00 10.64 10.21
CA LEU A 219 3.67 9.39 10.57
C LEU A 219 4.58 9.56 11.80
N GLN A 220 5.22 10.71 11.96
CA GLN A 220 6.24 10.92 12.99
C GLN A 220 5.73 11.70 14.21
N ASN A 221 4.68 12.49 14.07
CA ASN A 221 4.21 13.37 15.13
C ASN A 221 2.87 12.91 15.71
N LYS A 222 2.92 12.39 16.95
CA LYS A 222 1.71 11.96 17.67
C LYS A 222 0.65 13.06 17.75
N SER A 223 1.02 14.34 17.94
CA SER A 223 0.03 15.41 18.09
C SER A 223 -0.80 15.64 16.82
N ALA A 224 -0.25 15.35 15.64
CA ALA A 224 -0.95 15.46 14.37
C ALA A 224 -2.02 14.36 14.18
N ARG A 225 -1.98 13.31 15.01
CA ARG A 225 -2.89 12.16 14.98
C ARG A 225 -3.82 12.06 16.19
N MET A 226 -3.87 13.10 17.02
CA MET A 226 -4.77 13.13 18.17
C MET A 226 -6.14 13.66 17.74
N ILE A 227 -7.20 12.90 17.96
CA ILE A 227 -8.58 13.28 17.68
C ILE A 227 -9.38 13.13 18.98
N LEU A 228 -9.90 14.23 19.54
CA LEU A 228 -10.65 14.23 20.81
C LEU A 228 -9.97 13.44 21.95
N GLY A 229 -8.63 13.52 21.99
CA GLY A 229 -7.80 12.84 23.00
C GLY A 229 -7.51 11.36 22.71
N ASN A 230 -7.99 10.80 21.61
CA ASN A 230 -7.63 9.48 21.12
C ASN A 230 -6.51 9.58 20.08
N GLU A 231 -5.55 8.65 20.11
CA GLU A 231 -4.49 8.58 19.11
C GLU A 231 -4.91 7.65 17.96
N VAL A 232 -4.83 8.15 16.73
CA VAL A 232 -4.78 7.30 15.54
C VAL A 232 -3.38 6.71 15.43
N THR A 233 -3.27 5.39 15.28
CA THR A 233 -1.98 4.72 15.35
C THR A 233 -1.19 4.86 14.05
N SER A 234 0.09 5.21 14.13
CA SER A 234 1.01 5.17 12.99
C SER A 234 1.64 3.77 12.80
N PRO A 235 2.21 3.48 11.62
CA PRO A 235 3.08 2.34 11.38
C PRO A 235 4.17 2.17 12.47
N PRO A 236 4.65 0.94 12.72
CA PRO A 236 4.52 -0.27 11.89
C PRO A 236 3.19 -1.02 12.02
N MET A 237 2.31 -0.62 12.95
CA MET A 237 0.98 -1.21 13.03
C MET A 237 0.10 -0.67 11.91
N VAL A 238 -0.49 -1.58 11.14
CA VAL A 238 -1.54 -1.31 10.14
C VAL A 238 -2.85 -1.89 10.64
N CYS A 239 -3.96 -1.20 10.38
CA CYS A 239 -5.29 -1.67 10.78
C CYS A 239 -6.38 -0.90 10.03
N ALA A 240 -7.59 -1.47 10.00
CA ALA A 240 -8.68 -1.00 9.14
C ALA A 240 -9.16 0.43 9.40
N LYS A 241 -9.34 0.82 10.67
CA LYS A 241 -10.08 2.04 11.04
C LYS A 241 -9.33 2.98 11.98
N ASN A 242 -8.46 2.47 12.84
CA ASN A 242 -7.81 3.26 13.90
C ASN A 242 -6.32 3.52 13.65
N CYS A 243 -5.83 3.13 12.47
CA CYS A 243 -4.46 3.35 12.05
C CYS A 243 -4.44 4.36 10.92
N ILE A 244 -3.32 5.04 10.71
CA ILE A 244 -3.12 5.90 9.54
C ILE A 244 -3.13 5.06 8.26
N MET A 245 -2.57 3.84 8.31
CA MET A 245 -2.38 2.96 7.16
C MET A 245 -3.24 1.69 7.31
N VAL A 246 -3.98 1.35 6.26
CA VAL A 246 -4.80 0.11 6.20
C VAL A 246 -3.94 -1.09 5.83
N ASP A 247 -2.95 -0.86 4.98
CA ASP A 247 -1.98 -1.84 4.51
C ASP A 247 -0.60 -1.17 4.40
N SER A 248 0.34 -1.85 3.75
CA SER A 248 1.72 -1.40 3.63
C SER A 248 1.94 -0.19 2.71
N LEU A 249 0.89 0.34 2.07
CA LEU A 249 0.96 1.43 1.08
C LEU A 249 -0.14 2.49 1.25
N HIS A 250 -1.35 2.11 1.66
CA HIS A 250 -2.52 2.97 1.56
C HIS A 250 -2.99 3.52 2.92
N PRO A 251 -3.46 4.78 2.96
CA PRO A 251 -4.15 5.31 4.13
C PRO A 251 -5.50 4.60 4.38
N THR A 252 -5.93 4.58 5.65
CA THR A 252 -7.31 4.26 6.03
C THR A 252 -8.25 5.44 5.77
N SER A 253 -9.56 5.26 5.97
CA SER A 253 -10.55 6.34 5.99
C SER A 253 -10.16 7.51 6.90
N VAL A 254 -9.69 7.25 8.13
CA VAL A 254 -9.23 8.33 9.03
C VAL A 254 -7.91 8.94 8.55
N GLY A 255 -7.01 8.14 7.97
CA GLY A 255 -5.80 8.65 7.33
C GLY A 255 -6.12 9.61 6.18
N GLN A 256 -7.09 9.25 5.33
CA GLN A 256 -7.59 10.12 4.26
C GLN A 256 -8.27 11.38 4.80
N GLY A 257 -9.07 11.28 5.86
CA GLY A 257 -9.69 12.44 6.50
C GLY A 257 -8.65 13.41 7.06
N LEU A 258 -7.62 12.90 7.73
CA LEU A 258 -6.51 13.72 8.22
C LEU A 258 -5.75 14.39 7.07
N LEU A 259 -5.42 13.64 6.01
CA LEU A 259 -4.82 14.21 4.79
C LEU A 259 -5.71 15.24 4.12
N ALA A 260 -7.03 15.07 4.14
CA ALA A 260 -7.97 16.03 3.59
C ALA A 260 -7.84 17.39 4.27
N ASN A 261 -7.60 17.45 5.58
CA ASN A 261 -7.39 18.74 6.25
C ASN A 261 -6.13 19.46 5.77
N TYR A 262 -5.00 18.75 5.63
CA TYR A 262 -3.77 19.33 5.04
C TYR A 262 -4.02 19.78 3.58
N MET A 263 -4.74 18.98 2.80
CA MET A 263 -5.06 19.33 1.42
C MET A 263 -5.97 20.57 1.35
N MET A 264 -6.97 20.67 2.22
CA MET A 264 -7.88 21.79 2.29
C MET A 264 -7.19 23.08 2.73
N ASP A 265 -6.18 23.00 3.59
CA ASP A 265 -5.32 24.15 3.92
C ASP A 265 -4.58 24.64 2.67
N ALA A 266 -4.01 23.73 1.86
CA ALA A 266 -3.35 24.08 0.60
C ALA A 266 -4.34 24.69 -0.43
N ILE A 267 -5.55 24.15 -0.52
CA ILE A 267 -6.63 24.70 -1.36
C ILE A 267 -7.00 26.10 -0.89
N ASN A 268 -7.17 26.32 0.41
CA ASN A 268 -7.53 27.61 0.97
C ASN A 268 -6.42 28.67 0.77
N GLU A 269 -5.16 28.26 0.77
CA GLU A 269 -4.02 29.14 0.52
C GLU A 269 -3.96 29.58 -0.94
N LYS A 270 -4.09 28.65 -1.89
CA LYS A 270 -3.87 28.94 -3.30
C LYS A 270 -5.15 29.26 -4.09
N PHE A 271 -6.25 28.62 -3.75
CA PHE A 271 -7.53 28.72 -4.46
C PHE A 271 -8.66 29.24 -3.56
N PRO A 272 -8.53 30.47 -3.01
CA PRO A 272 -9.50 30.99 -2.06
C PRO A 272 -10.87 31.20 -2.72
N SER A 273 -11.93 30.81 -1.99
CA SER A 273 -13.31 31.02 -2.42
C SER A 273 -13.75 32.47 -2.26
N PRO A 274 -14.64 32.97 -3.15
CA PRO A 274 -15.26 34.29 -2.98
C PRO A 274 -16.11 34.40 -1.71
N ASN A 275 -16.50 33.28 -1.09
CA ASN A 275 -17.35 33.24 0.10
C ASN A 275 -16.56 33.09 1.42
N GLY A 276 -15.22 33.13 1.36
CA GLY A 276 -14.33 32.91 2.49
C GLY A 276 -13.73 31.51 2.52
N THR A 277 -12.93 31.22 3.55
CA THR A 277 -12.20 29.96 3.72
C THR A 277 -13.15 28.76 3.76
N TYR A 278 -12.84 27.73 2.99
CA TYR A 278 -13.53 26.45 3.06
C TYR A 278 -13.27 25.78 4.41
N PRO A 279 -14.27 25.08 4.98
CA PRO A 279 -14.10 24.39 6.25
C PRO A 279 -13.10 23.23 6.15
N LEU A 280 -12.55 22.85 7.29
CA LEU A 280 -11.84 21.59 7.51
C LEU A 280 -12.80 20.57 8.14
N LEU A 281 -12.47 19.28 8.09
CA LEU A 281 -13.14 18.28 8.91
C LEU A 281 -12.91 18.60 10.39
N SER A 282 -14.00 18.64 11.14
CA SER A 282 -13.98 18.74 12.60
C SER A 282 -13.40 17.49 13.25
N GLU A 283 -12.98 17.58 14.52
CA GLU A 283 -12.51 16.41 15.24
C GLU A 283 -13.61 15.34 15.40
N GLU A 284 -14.89 15.75 15.49
CA GLU A 284 -16.02 14.82 15.52
C GLU A 284 -16.20 14.08 14.18
N GLU A 285 -16.05 14.77 13.06
CA GLU A 285 -16.09 14.15 11.73
C GLU A 285 -14.90 13.20 11.54
N LEU A 286 -13.69 13.60 11.94
CA LEU A 286 -12.52 12.72 11.89
C LEU A 286 -12.68 11.51 12.80
N LEU A 287 -13.23 11.67 14.00
CA LEU A 287 -13.49 10.54 14.91
C LEU A 287 -14.51 9.56 14.31
N SER A 288 -15.51 10.07 13.58
CA SER A 288 -16.51 9.23 12.91
C SER A 288 -15.95 8.32 11.82
N LEU A 289 -14.72 8.57 11.35
CA LEU A 289 -13.98 7.71 10.42
C LEU A 289 -13.22 6.58 11.14
N THR A 290 -13.28 6.52 12.47
CA THR A 290 -12.62 5.53 13.32
C THR A 290 -13.65 4.68 14.08
N THR A 291 -13.18 3.67 14.83
CA THR A 291 -13.98 3.00 15.88
C THR A 291 -13.64 3.48 17.29
N LEU A 292 -12.84 4.55 17.40
CA LEU A 292 -12.44 5.11 18.69
C LEU A 292 -13.66 5.83 19.30
N THR A 293 -13.97 5.52 20.55
CA THR A 293 -15.00 6.25 21.30
C THR A 293 -14.38 7.47 21.96
N ASN A 294 -15.16 8.54 22.09
CA ASN A 294 -14.76 9.67 22.95
C ASN A 294 -14.50 9.12 24.35
N ASN A 295 -13.29 9.32 24.88
CA ASN A 295 -12.83 8.81 26.17
C ASN A 295 -13.81 9.13 27.31
N THR A 296 -14.81 8.26 27.47
CA THR A 296 -15.57 8.01 28.67
C THR A 296 -15.81 6.50 28.67
N ASP A 297 -15.04 5.86 29.54
CA ASP A 297 -15.15 4.48 29.99
C ASP A 297 -14.59 3.40 29.05
N GLU A 298 -13.66 2.62 29.62
CA GLU A 298 -13.36 1.25 29.21
C GLU A 298 -14.69 0.52 28.97
N ASP A 299 -15.05 0.27 27.71
CA ASP A 299 -16.05 -0.74 27.43
C ASP A 299 -15.33 -2.05 27.14
N SER A 300 -14.98 -2.74 28.24
CA SER A 300 -14.88 -4.19 28.25
C SER A 300 -16.28 -4.82 28.15
N THR A 301 -17.10 -4.38 27.20
CA THR A 301 -18.20 -5.23 26.73
C THR A 301 -17.58 -6.28 25.85
N GLU A 302 -17.45 -7.48 26.42
CA GLU A 302 -17.44 -8.70 25.62
C GLU A 302 -18.51 -8.55 24.53
N PRO A 303 -18.15 -8.72 23.24
CA PRO A 303 -19.12 -8.59 22.16
C PRO A 303 -20.29 -9.52 22.43
N ALA A 304 -21.52 -9.00 22.26
CA ALA A 304 -22.72 -9.81 22.43
C ALA A 304 -22.59 -11.10 21.61
N SER A 305 -22.92 -12.22 22.23
CA SER A 305 -22.82 -13.52 21.58
C SER A 305 -23.85 -13.62 20.45
N ILE A 306 -23.41 -14.16 19.31
CA ILE A 306 -24.18 -14.26 18.06
C ILE A 306 -24.55 -15.72 17.85
N PHE A 307 -25.85 -15.99 17.79
CA PHE A 307 -26.36 -17.29 17.35
C PHE A 307 -26.92 -17.14 15.94
N ILE A 308 -26.32 -17.88 15.00
CA ILE A 308 -26.71 -17.88 13.58
C ILE A 308 -27.86 -18.87 13.40
N GLU A 309 -29.02 -18.36 12.95
CA GLU A 309 -30.17 -19.19 12.55
C GLU A 309 -30.08 -19.52 11.06
N GLY A 310 -29.61 -20.72 10.70
CA GLY A 310 -29.54 -21.17 9.31
C GLY A 310 -28.19 -21.78 8.93
N GLU A 311 -27.81 -21.63 7.67
CA GLU A 311 -26.52 -22.09 7.14
C GLU A 311 -25.38 -21.18 7.62
N ILE A 312 -24.51 -21.72 8.47
CA ILE A 312 -23.43 -20.98 9.14
C ILE A 312 -22.43 -20.40 8.12
N THR A 313 -22.21 -21.10 7.01
CA THR A 313 -21.29 -20.75 5.93
C THR A 313 -21.84 -19.71 4.96
N GLU A 314 -23.08 -19.25 5.16
CA GLU A 314 -23.69 -18.19 4.34
C GLU A 314 -23.82 -16.86 5.11
N GLU A 315 -23.54 -16.86 6.42
CA GLU A 315 -23.67 -15.67 7.26
C GLU A 315 -22.54 -14.68 7.02
N CYS A 316 -22.91 -13.42 6.81
CA CYS A 316 -21.97 -12.36 6.51
C CYS A 316 -21.73 -11.46 7.73
N PHE A 317 -20.45 -11.26 8.04
CA PHE A 317 -19.95 -10.45 9.13
C PHE A 317 -19.23 -9.22 8.60
N ASP A 318 -19.56 -8.05 9.14
CA ASP A 318 -18.74 -6.86 8.97
C ASP A 318 -17.41 -7.11 9.68
N TRP A 319 -16.35 -7.18 8.89
CA TRP A 319 -15.04 -7.54 9.40
C TRP A 319 -14.39 -6.46 10.25
N ALA A 320 -14.90 -5.23 10.21
CA ALA A 320 -14.42 -4.15 11.05
C ALA A 320 -15.20 -3.97 12.35
N GLU A 321 -16.34 -4.66 12.50
CA GLU A 321 -17.11 -4.71 13.75
C GLU A 321 -16.95 -6.06 14.46
N SER A 322 -16.55 -7.10 13.72
CA SER A 322 -16.40 -8.45 14.24
C SER A 322 -15.04 -8.64 14.91
N THR A 323 -15.04 -9.40 15.99
CA THR A 323 -13.80 -9.85 16.63
C THR A 323 -13.43 -11.20 16.05
N TYR A 324 -12.14 -11.41 15.78
CA TYR A 324 -11.63 -12.64 15.20
C TYR A 324 -10.61 -13.30 16.12
N ARG A 325 -10.52 -14.62 16.03
CA ARG A 325 -9.43 -15.43 16.57
C ARG A 325 -8.73 -16.13 15.41
N ASP A 326 -7.44 -16.38 15.57
CA ASP A 326 -6.65 -16.99 14.52
C ASP A 326 -6.71 -18.51 14.59
N MET A 327 -6.81 -19.11 13.41
CA MET A 327 -6.64 -20.52 13.13
C MET A 327 -5.51 -20.67 12.10
N TYR A 328 -4.53 -21.52 12.40
CA TYR A 328 -3.42 -21.80 11.51
C TYR A 328 -3.64 -23.16 10.87
N VAL A 329 -3.64 -23.23 9.54
CA VAL A 329 -3.83 -24.49 8.80
C VAL A 329 -2.64 -24.69 7.87
N THR A 330 -1.93 -25.79 8.07
CA THR A 330 -0.89 -26.27 7.17
C THR A 330 -1.42 -27.46 6.40
N ILE A 331 -1.31 -27.42 5.07
CA ILE A 331 -1.65 -28.55 4.20
C ILE A 331 -0.38 -29.03 3.51
N THR A 332 -0.10 -30.33 3.62
CA THR A 332 1.03 -30.97 2.95
C THR A 332 0.53 -32.16 2.14
N ILE A 333 0.92 -32.24 0.86
CA ILE A 333 0.67 -33.40 0.00
C ILE A 333 2.03 -33.94 -0.44
N ASP A 334 2.34 -35.19 -0.09
CA ASP A 334 3.59 -35.85 -0.51
C ASP A 334 4.86 -35.04 -0.17
N SER A 335 4.89 -34.42 1.02
CA SER A 335 5.94 -33.50 1.51
C SER A 335 6.01 -32.12 0.82
N GLU A 336 5.06 -31.79 -0.05
CA GLU A 336 4.92 -30.48 -0.66
C GLU A 336 3.87 -29.65 0.08
N TYR A 337 4.23 -28.42 0.45
CA TYR A 337 3.29 -27.47 1.06
C TYR A 337 2.28 -26.97 0.02
N ILE A 338 1.01 -27.03 0.37
CA ILE A 338 -0.08 -26.49 -0.44
C ILE A 338 -0.53 -25.16 0.15
N PRO A 339 -0.33 -24.03 -0.55
CA PRO A 339 -0.77 -22.73 -0.05
C PRO A 339 -2.28 -22.64 -0.05
N ILE A 340 -2.83 -22.12 1.05
CA ILE A 340 -4.22 -21.65 1.11
C ILE A 340 -4.23 -20.27 0.43
N PRO A 341 -5.11 -20.01 -0.54
CA PRO A 341 -5.23 -18.69 -1.13
C PRO A 341 -5.59 -17.65 -0.07
N SER A 342 -4.99 -16.47 -0.16
CA SER A 342 -5.41 -15.33 0.66
C SER A 342 -6.82 -14.89 0.30
N TYR A 343 -7.56 -14.37 1.27
CA TYR A 343 -8.90 -13.79 1.13
C TYR A 343 -10.02 -14.76 0.73
N VAL A 344 -9.83 -16.06 0.95
CA VAL A 344 -10.93 -17.03 0.94
C VAL A 344 -11.96 -16.58 1.97
N GLY A 345 -13.23 -16.53 1.58
CA GLY A 345 -14.31 -16.09 2.49
C GLY A 345 -14.41 -14.57 2.68
N PHE A 346 -13.58 -13.77 2.03
CA PHE A 346 -13.65 -12.30 2.07
C PHE A 346 -14.21 -11.76 0.74
N ASN A 347 -15.13 -10.78 0.82
CA ASN A 347 -15.73 -10.09 -0.33
C ASN A 347 -16.20 -11.04 -1.46
N THR A 348 -16.88 -12.11 -1.07
CA THR A 348 -17.43 -13.10 -2.01
C THR A 348 -18.69 -12.56 -2.69
N GLU A 349 -19.20 -13.27 -3.71
CA GLU A 349 -20.46 -12.87 -4.35
C GLU A 349 -21.63 -12.79 -3.36
N LEU A 350 -21.62 -13.68 -2.36
CA LEU A 350 -22.61 -13.74 -1.28
C LEU A 350 -22.36 -12.62 -0.24
N CYS A 351 -21.14 -12.55 0.31
CA CYS A 351 -20.76 -11.57 1.32
C CYS A 351 -19.98 -10.40 0.70
N ARG A 352 -20.67 -9.56 -0.06
CA ARG A 352 -20.08 -8.38 -0.70
C ARG A 352 -19.68 -7.35 0.35
N GLN A 353 -18.45 -6.86 0.27
CA GLN A 353 -17.88 -5.90 1.24
C GLN A 353 -17.94 -6.41 2.70
N SER A 354 -17.92 -7.72 2.88
CA SER A 354 -18.03 -8.39 4.19
C SER A 354 -17.21 -9.67 4.19
N THR A 355 -17.21 -10.38 5.30
CA THR A 355 -16.61 -11.71 5.44
C THR A 355 -17.67 -12.75 5.71
N HIS A 356 -17.38 -14.00 5.38
CA HIS A 356 -18.06 -15.14 5.99
C HIS A 356 -17.66 -15.27 7.46
N VAL A 357 -18.27 -16.21 8.19
CA VAL A 357 -17.88 -16.54 9.58
C VAL A 357 -16.39 -16.90 9.74
N MET A 358 -15.72 -17.27 8.64
CA MET A 358 -14.28 -17.48 8.55
C MET A 358 -13.73 -16.92 7.25
N TYR A 359 -12.54 -16.33 7.28
CA TYR A 359 -11.82 -15.93 6.06
C TYR A 359 -10.30 -16.09 6.19
N SER A 360 -9.57 -16.31 5.09
CA SER A 360 -8.10 -16.40 5.12
C SER A 360 -7.45 -15.02 4.95
N GLY A 361 -6.48 -14.73 5.80
CA GLY A 361 -5.48 -13.67 5.60
C GLY A 361 -4.22 -14.24 4.94
N GLU A 362 -3.10 -13.51 5.02
CA GLU A 362 -1.82 -13.96 4.45
C GLU A 362 -1.16 -15.08 5.25
N GLU A 363 -1.33 -15.07 6.59
CA GLU A 363 -0.63 -16.00 7.49
C GLU A 363 -1.55 -16.90 8.31
N ALA A 364 -2.84 -16.56 8.40
CA ALA A 364 -3.81 -17.25 9.25
C ALA A 364 -5.21 -17.21 8.66
N ILE A 365 -6.09 -18.06 9.17
CA ILE A 365 -7.54 -18.00 8.95
C ILE A 365 -8.17 -17.31 10.16
N HIS A 366 -8.92 -16.26 9.92
CA HIS A 366 -9.60 -15.48 10.93
C HIS A 366 -11.01 -16.03 11.12
N VAL A 367 -11.35 -16.40 12.36
CA VAL A 367 -12.63 -17.00 12.75
C VAL A 367 -13.39 -16.06 13.67
N VAL A 368 -14.66 -15.74 13.37
CA VAL A 368 -15.45 -14.83 14.22
C VAL A 368 -15.58 -15.38 15.64
N SER A 369 -15.19 -14.57 16.62
CA SER A 369 -14.97 -14.98 18.03
C SER A 369 -16.23 -15.06 18.88
N ASN A 370 -17.27 -14.28 18.56
CA ASN A 370 -18.49 -14.20 19.35
C ASN A 370 -19.64 -15.07 18.83
N VAL A 371 -19.39 -15.98 17.89
CA VAL A 371 -20.40 -16.93 17.38
C VAL A 371 -20.56 -18.11 18.35
N GLU A 372 -21.78 -18.35 18.83
CA GLU A 372 -22.12 -19.48 19.72
C GLU A 372 -22.27 -20.81 18.98
N ASN A 373 -22.52 -20.78 17.68
CA ASN A 373 -22.60 -21.97 16.86
C ASN A 373 -21.27 -22.75 16.92
N MET A 374 -21.35 -24.08 16.88
CA MET A 374 -20.15 -24.90 16.77
C MET A 374 -19.51 -24.71 15.40
N LEU A 375 -18.43 -23.91 15.35
CA LEU A 375 -17.63 -23.73 14.14
C LEU A 375 -16.67 -24.89 13.96
N THR A 376 -16.62 -25.43 12.74
CA THR A 376 -15.80 -26.59 12.40
C THR A 376 -14.83 -26.27 11.28
N LEU A 377 -13.76 -27.05 11.16
CA LEU A 377 -12.82 -26.93 10.04
C LEU A 377 -13.50 -27.12 8.68
N ASN A 378 -14.50 -28.00 8.61
CA ASN A 378 -15.25 -28.23 7.37
C ASN A 378 -16.02 -27.00 6.90
N HIS A 379 -16.51 -26.14 7.80
CA HIS A 379 -17.14 -24.87 7.39
C HIS A 379 -16.14 -23.97 6.62
N PHE A 380 -14.87 -23.94 7.01
CA PHE A 380 -13.86 -23.20 6.25
C PHE A 380 -13.62 -23.80 4.85
N PHE A 381 -13.49 -25.13 4.76
CA PHE A 381 -13.33 -25.80 3.45
C PHE A 381 -14.55 -25.61 2.55
N GLU A 382 -15.75 -25.55 3.12
CA GLU A 382 -16.97 -25.23 2.39
C GLU A 382 -16.97 -23.79 1.85
N ILE A 383 -16.60 -22.79 2.69
CA ILE A 383 -16.42 -21.40 2.26
C ILE A 383 -15.34 -21.29 1.17
N TRP A 384 -14.29 -22.09 1.26
CA TRP A 384 -13.23 -22.18 0.26
C TRP A 384 -13.70 -22.85 -1.04
N GLY A 385 -14.70 -23.73 -0.98
CA GLY A 385 -15.14 -24.55 -2.10
C GLY A 385 -14.26 -25.79 -2.33
N GLU A 386 -13.51 -26.21 -1.32
CA GLU A 386 -12.62 -27.37 -1.35
C GLU A 386 -13.12 -28.52 -0.46
N ASN A 387 -12.60 -29.73 -0.68
CA ASN A 387 -13.08 -30.91 0.05
C ASN A 387 -12.17 -31.29 1.22
N LEU A 388 -12.79 -31.58 2.38
CA LEU A 388 -12.12 -32.20 3.52
C LEU A 388 -12.97 -33.32 4.13
N SER A 389 -12.36 -34.50 4.26
CA SER A 389 -12.85 -35.63 5.03
C SER A 389 -11.70 -36.57 5.40
N ALA A 390 -11.98 -37.60 6.21
CA ALA A 390 -10.98 -38.64 6.52
C ALA A 390 -10.47 -39.42 5.29
N THR A 391 -11.13 -39.29 4.13
CA THR A 391 -10.77 -39.99 2.89
C THR A 391 -10.49 -39.06 1.72
N THR A 392 -10.64 -37.74 1.89
CA THR A 392 -10.49 -36.76 0.81
C THR A 392 -9.89 -35.47 1.35
N LEU A 393 -8.85 -34.98 0.67
CA LEU A 393 -8.22 -33.69 0.93
C LEU A 393 -8.03 -32.96 -0.40
N LEU A 394 -8.72 -31.83 -0.58
CA LEU A 394 -8.75 -31.08 -1.83
C LEU A 394 -9.20 -31.98 -3.00
N TYR A 395 -8.29 -32.28 -3.92
CA TYR A 395 -8.49 -33.16 -5.08
C TYR A 395 -7.91 -34.58 -4.90
N LYS A 396 -7.35 -34.90 -3.73
CA LYS A 396 -6.76 -36.21 -3.42
C LYS A 396 -7.75 -37.08 -2.64
N ASP A 397 -7.81 -38.36 -3.00
CA ASP A 397 -8.57 -39.37 -2.26
C ASP A 397 -7.69 -40.54 -1.81
N THR A 398 -8.18 -41.29 -0.82
CA THR A 398 -7.46 -42.45 -0.26
C THR A 398 -7.83 -43.77 -0.92
N SER A 399 -8.64 -43.77 -1.98
CA SER A 399 -9.13 -45.01 -2.62
C SER A 399 -8.01 -45.83 -3.27
N ASP A 400 -6.93 -45.17 -3.69
CA ASP A 400 -5.72 -45.79 -4.23
C ASP A 400 -4.74 -46.29 -3.14
N GLY A 401 -5.12 -46.23 -1.85
CA GLY A 401 -4.28 -46.69 -0.74
C GLY A 401 -3.40 -45.61 -0.12
N GLY A 402 -3.66 -44.33 -0.42
CA GLY A 402 -3.07 -43.20 0.28
C GLY A 402 -3.63 -43.03 1.69
N GLU A 403 -2.96 -42.23 2.51
CA GLU A 403 -3.34 -41.94 3.90
C GLU A 403 -3.46 -40.42 4.11
N ILE A 404 -4.47 -40.01 4.91
CA ILE A 404 -4.61 -38.63 5.38
C ILE A 404 -4.45 -38.63 6.90
N THR A 405 -3.57 -37.78 7.40
CA THR A 405 -3.39 -37.52 8.82
C THR A 405 -3.74 -36.08 9.14
N LEU A 406 -4.31 -35.84 10.32
CA LEU A 406 -4.59 -34.51 10.83
C LEU A 406 -4.16 -34.45 12.29
N ASP A 407 -3.37 -33.43 12.60
CA ASP A 407 -2.94 -33.11 13.97
C ASP A 407 -3.60 -31.79 14.38
N VAL A 408 -4.22 -31.77 15.56
CA VAL A 408 -4.77 -30.56 16.20
C VAL A 408 -3.83 -30.14 17.32
N ASN A 409 -3.26 -28.95 17.22
CA ASN A 409 -2.28 -28.42 18.16
C ASN A 409 -1.10 -29.40 18.41
N GLY A 410 -0.63 -30.04 17.34
CA GLY A 410 0.44 -31.03 17.37
C GLY A 410 0.07 -32.40 17.95
N VAL A 411 -1.23 -32.68 18.15
CA VAL A 411 -1.72 -33.99 18.62
C VAL A 411 -2.59 -34.63 17.56
N ARG A 412 -2.27 -35.89 17.19
CA ARG A 412 -3.03 -36.67 16.22
C ARG A 412 -4.52 -36.72 16.56
N TYR A 413 -5.34 -36.29 15.61
CA TYR A 413 -6.79 -36.30 15.71
C TYR A 413 -7.36 -37.61 15.18
N GLU A 414 -8.10 -38.31 16.03
CA GLU A 414 -8.75 -39.62 15.77
C GLU A 414 -10.29 -39.51 15.82
N GLY A 415 -10.82 -38.28 15.91
CA GLY A 415 -12.25 -37.99 16.04
C GLY A 415 -12.99 -37.91 14.71
N ASP A 416 -14.18 -37.31 14.73
CA ASP A 416 -14.99 -37.07 13.53
C ASP A 416 -14.49 -35.83 12.80
N TRP A 417 -13.96 -36.03 11.59
CA TRP A 417 -13.40 -34.95 10.76
C TRP A 417 -14.46 -33.96 10.30
N SER A 418 -15.74 -34.35 10.28
CA SER A 418 -16.83 -33.44 9.92
C SER A 418 -17.18 -32.42 11.00
N ALA A 419 -16.67 -32.61 12.22
CA ALA A 419 -17.06 -31.84 13.39
C ALA A 419 -15.86 -31.44 14.27
N ILE A 420 -14.68 -31.22 13.67
CA ILE A 420 -13.48 -30.77 14.40
C ILE A 420 -13.76 -29.37 14.97
N PRO A 421 -13.89 -29.22 16.31
CA PRO A 421 -14.28 -27.96 16.90
C PRO A 421 -13.12 -26.96 16.87
N LEU A 422 -13.43 -25.72 16.48
CA LEU A 422 -12.47 -24.63 16.43
C LEU A 422 -12.57 -23.77 17.70
N GLU A 423 -12.04 -24.24 18.82
CA GLU A 423 -12.06 -23.49 20.09
C GLU A 423 -10.75 -22.72 20.31
N GLY A 424 -10.85 -21.40 20.53
CA GLY A 424 -9.69 -20.55 20.77
C GLY A 424 -8.74 -20.46 19.57
N VAL A 425 -7.48 -20.12 19.83
CA VAL A 425 -6.41 -20.16 18.83
C VAL A 425 -6.00 -21.62 18.63
N ILE A 426 -6.07 -22.08 17.39
CA ILE A 426 -5.88 -23.50 17.04
C ILE A 426 -4.95 -23.63 15.84
N SER A 427 -4.11 -24.67 15.86
CA SER A 427 -3.23 -25.04 14.75
C SER A 427 -3.60 -26.43 14.26
N LEU A 428 -3.65 -26.59 12.94
CA LEU A 428 -4.09 -27.78 12.24
C LEU A 428 -3.05 -28.14 11.19
N ASP A 429 -2.47 -29.33 11.29
CA ASP A 429 -1.55 -29.86 10.29
C ASP A 429 -2.21 -31.04 9.59
N ILE A 430 -2.53 -30.89 8.30
CA ILE A 430 -3.16 -31.91 7.47
C ILE A 430 -2.15 -32.42 6.46
N VAL A 431 -1.91 -33.73 6.46
CA VAL A 431 -0.94 -34.38 5.57
C VAL A 431 -1.61 -35.47 4.76
N TYR A 432 -1.49 -35.41 3.44
CA TYR A 432 -1.77 -36.53 2.54
C TYR A 432 -0.46 -37.21 2.15
N THR A 433 -0.44 -38.54 2.25
CA THR A 433 0.66 -39.39 1.77
C THR A 433 0.14 -40.37 0.73
N SER A 434 0.65 -40.28 -0.49
CA SER A 434 0.36 -41.22 -1.57
C SER A 434 0.80 -42.64 -1.22
N PRO A 435 0.11 -43.68 -1.74
CA PRO A 435 0.54 -45.06 -1.57
C PRO A 435 1.97 -45.23 -2.11
N PRO A 436 2.80 -46.11 -1.51
CA PRO A 436 4.10 -46.42 -2.08
C PRO A 436 3.93 -46.96 -3.49
N VAL A 437 4.58 -46.32 -4.46
CA VAL A 437 4.63 -46.83 -5.84
C VAL A 437 5.31 -48.20 -5.77
N MET A 438 4.54 -49.27 -5.99
CA MET A 438 5.11 -50.59 -6.15
C MET A 438 5.95 -50.57 -7.43
N THR A 439 7.26 -50.35 -7.29
CA THR A 439 8.21 -50.79 -8.29
C THR A 439 8.07 -52.30 -8.34
N VAL A 440 7.47 -52.82 -9.42
CA VAL A 440 7.58 -54.24 -9.75
C VAL A 440 9.07 -54.47 -9.98
N GLU A 441 9.77 -54.97 -8.96
CA GLU A 441 11.01 -55.70 -9.19
C GLU A 441 10.58 -56.91 -10.03
N GLU A 442 10.85 -56.88 -11.33
CA GLU A 442 10.87 -58.12 -12.10
C GLU A 442 11.89 -59.02 -11.41
N ASP A 443 11.40 -60.10 -10.80
CA ASP A 443 12.22 -61.19 -10.27
C ASP A 443 13.18 -61.68 -11.36
N MET A 444 14.40 -61.14 -11.37
CA MET A 444 15.52 -61.81 -12.01
C MET A 444 15.94 -62.95 -11.08
N GLU A 445 15.31 -64.11 -11.26
CA GLU A 445 15.87 -65.39 -10.85
C GLU A 445 17.26 -65.55 -11.52
N ASP A 446 18.32 -65.30 -10.76
CA ASP A 446 19.67 -65.75 -11.08
C ASP A 446 19.83 -67.20 -10.60
N ASP A 447 19.64 -68.15 -11.51
CA ASP A 447 20.25 -69.47 -11.40
C ASP A 447 20.71 -69.96 -12.80
N SER A 448 21.92 -69.51 -13.16
CA SER A 448 23.00 -70.24 -13.86
C SER A 448 22.74 -71.02 -15.18
N LEU A 449 23.05 -70.33 -16.31
CA LEU A 449 23.83 -70.71 -17.54
C LEU A 449 23.69 -72.13 -18.19
N PRO A 450 23.70 -72.28 -19.56
CA PRO A 450 24.66 -71.60 -20.44
C PRO A 450 24.21 -71.24 -21.89
N GLY A 451 24.85 -70.22 -22.46
CA GLY A 451 25.11 -70.15 -23.91
C GLY A 451 24.32 -69.10 -24.68
N PHE A 452 25.07 -68.29 -25.45
CA PHE A 452 24.61 -67.31 -26.44
C PHE A 452 24.06 -65.97 -25.90
N SER A 453 24.96 -65.09 -25.44
CA SER A 453 24.95 -63.67 -25.90
C SER A 453 26.18 -62.84 -25.47
N MET A 454 27.33 -63.49 -25.24
CA MET A 454 28.61 -62.78 -25.05
C MET A 454 29.24 -62.33 -26.40
N VAL A 455 28.43 -61.84 -27.34
CA VAL A 455 28.87 -61.44 -28.69
C VAL A 455 28.64 -59.96 -29.01
N LEU A 456 27.87 -59.20 -28.22
CA LEU A 456 27.51 -57.82 -28.61
C LEU A 456 28.01 -56.68 -27.70
N VAL A 457 28.72 -56.96 -26.60
CA VAL A 457 29.23 -55.89 -25.71
C VAL A 457 30.76 -55.68 -25.81
N LEU A 458 31.48 -56.51 -26.57
CA LEU A 458 32.91 -56.29 -26.87
C LEU A 458 33.17 -55.46 -28.15
N ALA A 459 32.12 -54.99 -28.84
CA ALA A 459 32.26 -54.21 -30.08
C ALA A 459 32.16 -52.69 -29.90
N SER A 460 31.67 -52.19 -28.77
CA SER A 460 31.44 -50.74 -28.56
C SER A 460 32.53 -50.03 -27.75
N THR A 461 33.47 -50.75 -27.13
CA THR A 461 34.60 -50.16 -26.39
C THR A 461 35.91 -50.10 -27.20
N LEU A 462 35.92 -50.56 -28.46
CA LEU A 462 37.07 -50.43 -29.37
C LEU A 462 36.95 -49.32 -30.43
N LEU A 463 35.82 -48.59 -30.50
CA LEU A 463 35.69 -47.41 -31.38
C LEU A 463 35.97 -46.06 -30.70
N ALA A 464 36.01 -46.00 -29.37
CA ALA A 464 36.33 -44.76 -28.63
C ALA A 464 37.85 -44.51 -28.45
N MET A 465 38.72 -45.45 -28.87
CA MET A 465 40.18 -45.31 -28.77
C MET A 465 40.90 -45.15 -30.12
N ALA A 466 40.17 -44.93 -31.22
CA ALA A 466 40.75 -44.69 -32.55
C ALA A 466 40.69 -43.21 -33.02
N VAL A 467 40.05 -42.30 -32.27
CA VAL A 467 40.00 -40.86 -32.62
C VAL A 467 41.03 -40.03 -31.84
N ILE A 468 41.75 -40.63 -30.88
CA ILE A 468 42.84 -39.96 -30.14
C ILE A 468 44.15 -40.76 -30.31
N ARG A 469 44.61 -40.94 -31.56
CA ARG A 469 46.04 -41.08 -31.90
C ARG A 469 46.27 -41.07 -33.42
N ARG A 470 46.67 -39.90 -33.92
CA ARG A 470 47.46 -39.63 -35.14
C ARG A 470 46.75 -39.75 -36.51
N ARG A 471 46.11 -38.67 -36.95
CA ARG A 471 46.64 -37.72 -37.96
C ARG A 471 45.63 -36.63 -38.27
#